data_AF-A0A835ME30-F1
#
_entry.id   AF-A0A835ME30-F1
#
_cell.length_a   1.000
_cell.length_b   1.000
_cell.length_c   1.000
_cell.angle_alpha   90.00
_cell.angle_beta   90.00
_cell.angle_gamma   90.00
#
_symmetry.space_group_name_H-M   'P 1'
#
loop_
_entity.id
_entity.type
_entity.pdbx_description
1 polymer ?
#
loop_
_entity_poly.entity_id
_entity_poly.type
_entity_poly.pdbx_seq_one_letter_code
_entity_poly.pdbx_strand_id
1 'polypeptide(L)'
;MQELLVSVGSSEFSGGKAQIAEVSKCSGDAFLVTVRNKKRVGYTYELTMKIKGEWIVKEEKRMVKGHIDFPEFSFGELDGLQMQVRLSDEKDLSQQDKLQISQDLKLFRQPVHEKLLQFEQELKDR
;
A
#
# COMPACT_ATOMS: atom_id res chain seq x y z
N MET A 1 -10.62 -3.88 5.91
CA MET A 1 -9.53 -3.25 5.13
C MET A 1 -8.15 -3.79 5.49
N GLN A 2 -7.67 -3.68 6.74
CA GLN A 2 -6.30 -4.10 7.10
C GLN A 2 -5.94 -5.53 6.68
N GLU A 3 -6.80 -6.51 6.95
CA GLU A 3 -6.58 -7.91 6.54
C GLU A 3 -6.49 -8.08 5.02
N LEU A 4 -7.31 -7.35 4.25
CA LEU A 4 -7.27 -7.35 2.78
C LEU A 4 -5.93 -6.82 2.27
N LEU A 5 -5.41 -5.76 2.89
CA LEU A 5 -4.12 -5.17 2.50
C LEU A 5 -2.95 -6.11 2.83
N VAL A 6 -2.96 -6.77 3.99
CA VAL A 6 -1.95 -7.78 4.32
C VAL A 6 -2.01 -8.97 3.35
N SER A 7 -3.20 -9.31 2.84
CA SER A 7 -3.39 -10.38 1.85
C SER A 7 -2.77 -10.11 0.47
N VAL A 8 -2.30 -8.88 0.19
CA VAL A 8 -1.49 -8.60 -1.02
C VAL A 8 -0.25 -9.49 -1.08
N GLY A 9 0.30 -9.88 0.08
CA GLY A 9 1.42 -10.81 0.14
C GLY A 9 2.72 -10.21 -0.39
N SER A 10 3.44 -10.99 -1.20
CA SER A 10 4.75 -10.62 -1.74
C SER A 10 4.71 -10.25 -3.21
N SER A 11 5.47 -9.23 -3.60
CA SER A 11 5.73 -8.87 -4.99
C SER A 11 7.19 -9.19 -5.36
N GLU A 12 7.39 -9.76 -6.53
CA GLU A 12 8.70 -10.01 -7.14
C GLU A 12 8.96 -8.97 -8.24
N PHE A 13 10.19 -8.49 -8.31
CA PHE A 13 10.65 -7.48 -9.27
C PHE A 13 12.08 -7.82 -9.71
N SER A 14 12.57 -7.18 -10.77
CA SER A 14 13.86 -7.52 -11.37
C SER A 14 15.04 -7.48 -10.39
N GLY A 15 14.95 -6.63 -9.36
CA GLY A 15 15.96 -6.48 -8.32
C GLY A 15 15.80 -7.35 -7.08
N GLY A 16 14.71 -8.13 -6.94
CA GLY A 16 14.45 -8.91 -5.72
C GLY A 16 12.98 -9.18 -5.41
N LYS A 17 12.67 -9.28 -4.12
CA LYS A 17 11.33 -9.62 -3.61
C LYS A 17 11.01 -8.84 -2.35
N ALA A 18 9.79 -8.34 -2.22
CA ALA A 18 9.31 -7.68 -1.02
C ALA A 18 7.91 -8.13 -0.65
N GLN A 19 7.51 -7.89 0.60
CA GLN A 19 6.18 -8.18 1.09
C GLN A 19 5.70 -7.12 2.07
N ILE A 20 4.38 -6.95 2.14
CA ILE A 20 3.74 -6.14 3.17
C ILE A 20 3.85 -6.91 4.48
N ALA A 21 4.59 -6.36 5.44
CA ALA A 21 4.81 -6.97 6.74
C ALA A 21 3.63 -6.69 7.69
N GLU A 22 3.12 -5.45 7.69
CA GLU A 22 1.96 -5.05 8.48
C GLU A 22 1.38 -3.72 7.98
N VAL A 23 0.12 -3.44 8.35
CA VAL A 23 -0.48 -2.11 8.25
C VAL A 23 -0.25 -1.38 9.57
N SER A 24 0.74 -0.49 9.63
CA SER A 24 1.09 0.23 10.86
C SER A 24 0.20 1.44 11.14
N LYS A 25 -0.51 1.95 10.12
CA LYS A 25 -1.51 3.01 10.28
C LYS A 25 -2.69 2.74 9.36
N CYS A 26 -3.90 2.83 9.91
CA CYS A 26 -5.16 2.81 9.18
C CYS A 26 -6.15 3.68 9.96
N SER A 27 -6.27 4.94 9.58
CA SER A 27 -7.01 5.95 10.33
C SER A 27 -7.97 6.68 9.42
N GLY A 28 -9.17 6.92 9.90
CA GLY A 28 -10.26 7.49 9.12
C GLY A 28 -11.61 6.93 9.54
N ASP A 29 -12.63 7.28 8.79
CA ASP A 29 -14.02 6.91 9.06
C ASP A 29 -14.68 6.30 7.83
N ALA A 30 -15.67 5.46 8.11
CA ALA A 30 -16.56 4.89 7.11
C ALA A 30 -17.99 5.07 7.56
N PHE A 31 -18.89 5.35 6.63
CA PHE A 31 -20.30 5.52 6.89
C PHE A 31 -21.16 4.71 5.93
N LEU A 32 -22.33 4.33 6.44
CA LEU A 32 -23.39 3.68 5.70
C LEU A 32 -24.70 4.31 6.14
N VAL A 33 -25.38 4.99 5.22
CA VAL A 33 -26.64 5.68 5.49
C VAL A 33 -27.68 5.33 4.45
N THR A 34 -28.94 5.25 4.86
CA THR A 34 -30.07 4.97 3.95
C THR A 34 -30.94 6.21 3.84
N VAL A 35 -31.10 6.73 2.63
CA VAL A 35 -31.92 7.91 2.33
C VAL A 35 -32.98 7.53 1.31
N ARG A 36 -34.26 7.56 1.69
CA ARG A 36 -35.40 7.20 0.82
C ARG A 36 -35.24 5.81 0.19
N ASN A 37 -34.95 4.79 1.00
CA ASN A 37 -34.64 3.42 0.58
C ASN A 37 -33.44 3.29 -0.37
N LYS A 38 -32.61 4.32 -0.51
CA LYS A 38 -31.33 4.25 -1.23
C LYS A 38 -30.18 4.23 -0.24
N LYS A 39 -29.41 3.16 -0.25
CA LYS A 39 -28.18 3.03 0.52
C LYS A 39 -27.10 3.95 -0.08
N ARG A 40 -26.34 4.60 0.79
CA ARG A 40 -25.14 5.38 0.46
C ARG A 40 -24.02 4.94 1.39
N VAL A 41 -22.86 4.69 0.81
CA VAL A 41 -21.65 4.32 1.53
C VAL A 41 -20.54 5.29 1.18
N GLY A 42 -19.62 5.48 2.12
CA GLY A 42 -18.41 6.22 1.87
C GLY A 42 -17.39 5.97 2.98
N TYR A 43 -16.17 6.39 2.70
CA TYR A 43 -15.10 6.46 3.69
C TYR A 43 -14.10 7.54 3.28
N THR A 44 -13.30 7.96 4.24
CA THR A 44 -12.07 8.70 4.05
C THR A 44 -11.02 8.07 4.96
N TYR A 45 -9.91 7.60 4.38
CA TYR A 45 -8.85 6.92 5.12
C TYR A 45 -7.47 7.43 4.72
N GLU A 46 -6.52 7.31 5.65
CA GLU A 46 -5.08 7.34 5.40
C GLU A 46 -4.44 6.01 5.86
N LEU A 47 -3.42 5.57 5.13
CA LEU A 47 -2.75 4.28 5.39
C LEU A 47 -1.23 4.43 5.42
N THR A 48 -0.60 3.69 6.33
CA THR A 48 0.84 3.41 6.29
C THR A 48 1.05 1.91 6.44
N MET A 49 1.83 1.33 5.53
CA MET A 49 2.19 -0.08 5.56
C MET A 49 3.70 -0.23 5.68
N LYS A 50 4.15 -1.14 6.55
CA LYS A 50 5.56 -1.51 6.65
C LYS A 50 5.86 -2.61 5.66
N ILE A 51 6.97 -2.45 4.95
CA ILE A 51 7.45 -3.38 3.94
C ILE A 51 8.80 -3.94 4.37
N LYS A 52 9.02 -5.20 4.05
CA LYS A 52 10.32 -5.84 4.18
C LYS A 52 10.60 -6.65 2.92
N GLY A 53 11.81 -6.58 2.41
CA GLY A 53 12.20 -7.35 1.23
C GLY A 53 13.71 -7.55 1.14
N GLU A 54 14.08 -8.39 0.19
CA GLU A 54 15.45 -8.68 -0.21
C GLU A 54 15.68 -8.06 -1.60
N TRP A 55 16.77 -7.30 -1.74
CA TRP A 55 17.24 -6.77 -3.02
C TRP A 55 18.69 -7.21 -3.26
N ILE A 56 19.06 -7.32 -4.53
CA ILE A 56 20.46 -7.47 -4.94
C ILE A 56 21.03 -6.06 -5.15
N VAL A 57 21.97 -5.65 -4.31
CA VAL A 57 22.66 -4.37 -4.38
C VAL A 57 24.16 -4.66 -4.47
N LYS A 58 24.82 -4.21 -5.55
CA LYS A 58 26.24 -4.46 -5.80
C LYS A 58 26.63 -5.94 -5.67
N GLU A 59 25.83 -6.82 -6.29
CA GLU A 59 26.01 -8.29 -6.27
C GLU A 59 25.78 -8.96 -4.91
N GLU A 60 25.41 -8.21 -3.87
CA GLU A 60 25.08 -8.74 -2.55
C GLU A 60 23.59 -8.66 -2.25
N LYS A 61 23.06 -9.71 -1.60
CA LYS A 61 21.69 -9.69 -1.08
C LYS A 61 21.61 -8.81 0.16
N ARG A 62 20.67 -7.87 0.15
CA ARG A 62 20.44 -6.91 1.23
C ARG A 62 18.97 -6.91 1.64
N MET A 63 18.75 -6.99 2.95
CA MET A 63 17.42 -6.83 3.52
C MET A 63 17.11 -5.35 3.67
N VAL A 64 16.07 -4.89 3.00
CA VAL A 64 15.61 -3.51 3.06
C VAL A 64 14.24 -3.45 3.72
N LYS A 65 14.07 -2.48 4.61
CA LYS A 65 12.80 -2.13 5.23
C LYS A 65 12.37 -0.76 4.78
N GLY A 66 11.06 -0.55 4.73
CA GLY A 66 10.50 0.74 4.39
C GLY A 66 9.03 0.84 4.74
N HIS A 67 8.44 1.97 4.35
CA HIS A 67 7.04 2.27 4.50
C HIS A 67 6.47 2.67 3.15
N ILE A 68 5.23 2.25 2.92
CA ILE A 68 4.39 2.76 1.86
C ILE A 68 3.26 3.54 2.52
N ASP A 69 3.15 4.81 2.18
CA ASP A 69 2.09 5.69 2.66
C ASP A 69 1.11 5.97 1.53
N PHE A 70 -0.16 5.84 1.87
CA PHE A 70 -1.27 6.36 1.09
C PHE A 70 -1.83 7.54 1.90
N PRO A 71 -1.57 8.79 1.46
CA PRO A 71 -2.24 9.97 1.99
C PRO A 71 -3.76 9.81 1.91
N GLU A 72 -4.49 10.75 2.51
CA GLU A 72 -5.95 10.73 2.51
C GLU A 72 -6.55 10.39 1.14
N PHE A 73 -7.40 9.36 1.12
CA PHE A 73 -8.16 8.92 -0.05
C PHE A 73 -9.58 8.54 0.36
N SER A 74 -10.52 8.73 -0.56
CA SER A 74 -11.94 8.51 -0.31
C SER A 74 -12.52 7.41 -1.17
N PHE A 75 -13.71 6.95 -0.78
CA PHE A 75 -14.50 6.03 -1.58
C PHE A 75 -14.78 6.60 -2.99
N GLY A 76 -14.52 5.80 -4.02
CA GLY A 76 -14.73 6.17 -5.43
C GLY A 76 -13.64 7.08 -6.01
N GLU A 77 -12.61 7.43 -5.25
CA GLU A 77 -11.52 8.32 -5.67
C GLU A 77 -10.18 7.58 -5.84
N LEU A 78 -10.23 6.26 -6.01
CA LEU A 78 -9.03 5.41 -6.09
C LEU A 78 -8.21 5.60 -7.39
N ASP A 79 -8.81 6.12 -8.46
CA ASP A 79 -8.07 6.46 -9.69
C ASP A 79 -6.93 7.47 -9.41
N GLY A 80 -7.17 8.40 -8.48
CA GLY A 80 -6.22 9.42 -8.04
C GLY A 80 -5.31 8.97 -6.88
N LEU A 81 -5.38 7.71 -6.46
CA LEU A 81 -4.73 7.22 -5.23
C LEU A 81 -3.25 7.60 -5.18
N GLN A 82 -2.86 8.41 -4.21
CA GLN A 82 -1.48 8.83 -4.07
C GLN A 82 -0.68 7.80 -3.27
N MET A 83 0.61 7.66 -3.58
CA MET A 83 1.48 6.70 -2.92
C MET A 83 2.87 7.31 -2.72
N GLN A 84 3.40 7.19 -1.50
CA GLN A 84 4.75 7.62 -1.14
C GLN A 84 5.53 6.45 -0.56
N VAL A 85 6.82 6.39 -0.87
CA VAL A 85 7.73 5.33 -0.38
C VAL A 85 8.81 5.97 0.49
N ARG A 86 9.04 5.41 1.67
CA ARG A 86 10.10 5.84 2.61
C ARG A 86 10.95 4.64 3.02
N LEU A 87 12.24 4.66 2.73
CA LEU A 87 13.16 3.60 3.14
C LEU A 87 13.64 3.85 4.59
N SER A 88 13.88 2.78 5.35
CA SER A 88 14.25 2.89 6.78
C SER A 88 15.74 2.72 7.04
N ASP A 89 16.43 1.84 6.29
CA ASP A 89 17.87 1.57 6.44
C ASP A 89 18.62 2.03 5.20
N GLU A 90 19.13 3.27 5.27
CA GLU A 90 19.62 4.01 4.12
C GLU A 90 21.14 4.18 4.05
N LYS A 91 21.89 3.74 5.08
CA LYS A 91 23.31 4.07 5.25
C LYS A 91 24.23 3.41 4.22
N ASP A 92 23.85 2.23 3.75
CA ASP A 92 24.69 1.42 2.84
C ASP A 92 24.18 1.44 1.38
N LEU A 93 23.07 2.12 1.13
CA LEU A 93 22.45 2.22 -0.20
C LEU A 93 22.88 3.51 -0.90
N SER A 94 23.35 3.39 -2.14
CA SER A 94 23.59 4.58 -2.97
C SER A 94 22.26 5.27 -3.33
N GLN A 95 22.32 6.52 -3.80
CA GLN A 95 21.12 7.20 -4.28
C GLN A 95 20.43 6.46 -5.43
N GLN A 96 21.21 5.81 -6.30
CA GLN A 96 20.68 5.00 -7.40
C GLN A 96 19.96 3.75 -6.88
N ASP A 97 20.53 3.06 -5.89
CA ASP A 97 19.89 1.89 -5.26
C ASP A 97 18.56 2.30 -4.61
N LYS A 98 18.57 3.41 -3.86
CA LYS A 98 17.34 3.94 -3.22
C LYS A 98 16.26 4.27 -4.24
N LEU A 99 16.64 4.88 -5.36
CA LEU A 99 15.70 5.21 -6.43
C LEU A 99 15.10 3.94 -7.05
N GLN A 100 15.92 2.93 -7.35
CA GLN A 100 15.46 1.66 -7.91
C GLN A 100 14.53 0.94 -6.94
N ILE A 101 14.92 0.78 -5.67
CA ILE A 101 14.09 0.15 -4.64
C ILE A 101 12.75 0.89 -4.49
N SER A 102 12.78 2.22 -4.56
CA SER A 102 11.54 3.02 -4.47
C SER A 102 10.64 2.82 -5.68
N GLN A 103 11.19 2.61 -6.88
CA GLN A 103 10.43 2.29 -8.08
C GLN A 103 9.84 0.87 -8.01
N ASP A 104 10.62 -0.11 -7.55
CA ASP A 104 10.14 -1.47 -7.34
C ASP A 104 8.98 -1.50 -6.34
N LEU A 105 9.12 -0.77 -5.22
CA LEU A 105 8.07 -0.67 -4.21
C LEU A 105 6.79 0.00 -4.75
N LYS A 106 6.89 0.93 -5.70
CA LYS A 106 5.71 1.52 -6.37
C LYS A 106 4.85 0.50 -7.12
N LEU A 107 5.39 -0.67 -7.45
CA LEU A 107 4.60 -1.76 -8.05
C LEU A 107 3.51 -2.29 -7.11
N PHE A 108 3.64 -2.12 -5.79
CA PHE A 108 2.57 -2.44 -4.84
C PHE A 108 1.33 -1.56 -5.00
N ARG A 109 1.41 -0.43 -5.72
CA ARG A 109 0.26 0.45 -5.96
C ARG A 109 -0.92 -0.31 -6.56
N GLN A 110 -0.66 -1.10 -7.60
CA GLN A 110 -1.71 -1.82 -8.33
C GLN A 110 -2.43 -2.87 -7.47
N PRO A 111 -1.74 -3.83 -6.83
CA PRO A 111 -2.43 -4.82 -6.00
C PRO A 111 -3.08 -4.21 -4.76
N VAL A 112 -2.53 -3.13 -4.19
CA VAL A 112 -3.19 -2.40 -3.11
C VAL A 112 -4.48 -1.74 -3.61
N HIS A 113 -4.43 -1.09 -4.77
CA HIS A 113 -5.61 -0.49 -5.41
C HIS A 113 -6.71 -1.53 -5.66
N GLU A 114 -6.37 -2.72 -6.14
CA GLU A 114 -7.32 -3.82 -6.33
C GLU A 114 -7.96 -4.28 -5.02
N LYS A 115 -7.19 -4.37 -3.92
CA LYS A 115 -7.73 -4.69 -2.60
C LYS A 115 -8.62 -3.59 -2.02
N LEU A 116 -8.33 -2.32 -2.32
CA LEU A 116 -9.19 -1.20 -1.95
C LEU A 116 -10.50 -1.20 -2.76
N LEU A 117 -10.45 -1.50 -4.06
CA LEU A 117 -11.66 -1.71 -4.88
C LEU A 117 -12.52 -2.87 -4.36
N GLN A 118 -11.88 -3.98 -3.97
CA GLN A 118 -12.57 -5.09 -3.32
C GLN A 118 -13.27 -4.62 -2.03
N PHE A 119 -12.57 -3.85 -1.19
CA PHE A 119 -13.14 -3.30 0.03
C PHE A 119 -14.34 -2.37 -0.25
N GLU A 120 -14.26 -1.51 -1.27
CA GLU A 120 -15.39 -0.67 -1.69
C GLU A 120 -16.61 -1.50 -2.09
N GLN A 121 -16.39 -2.61 -2.80
CA GLN A 121 -17.46 -3.52 -3.19
C GLN A 121 -18.08 -4.20 -1.96
N GLU A 122 -17.26 -4.70 -1.02
CA GLU A 122 -17.74 -5.28 0.24
C GLU A 122 -18.57 -4.28 1.06
N LEU A 123 -18.22 -2.98 1.06
CA LEU A 123 -19.03 -1.95 1.70
C LEU A 123 -20.37 -1.74 0.99
N LYS A 124 -20.41 -1.79 -0.34
CA LYS A 124 -21.65 -1.68 -1.12
C LYS A 124 -22.59 -2.86 -0.88
N ASP A 125 -22.06 -4.05 -0.62
CA ASP A 125 -22.86 -5.28 -0.45
C ASP A 125 -23.40 -5.49 0.98
N ARG A 126 -22.81 -4.83 1.99
CA ARG A 126 -23.19 -4.95 3.42
C ARG A 126 -24.50 -4.28 3.81
#